data_AF-A0A847G7B0-F1
#
_entry.id   AF-A0A847G7B0-F1
#
_cell.length_a   1.000
_cell.length_b   1.000
_cell.length_c   1.000
_cell.angle_alpha   90.00
_cell.angle_beta   90.00
_cell.angle_gamma   90.00
#
_symmetry.space_group_name_H-M   'P 1'
#
loop_
_entity.id
_entity.type
_entity.pdbx_description
1 polymer ?
#
loop_
_entity_poly.entity_id
_entity_poly.type
_entity_poly.pdbx_seq_one_letter_code
_entity_poly.pdbx_strand_id
1 'polypeptide(L)'
;MNILTGEQFATEEYEGGLYGIQGLPAGTYHVFAYPVDTKDATKDLAAGFTEFVTCGLTAECQDHSLIDVVVAANTVTSDVNPGDWYAPPGSFPPDPFRQ
;
A
#
# COMPACT_ATOMS: atom_id res chain seq x y z
N MET A 1 -4.70 3.71 4.27
CA MET A 1 -5.81 3.66 5.25
C MET A 1 -5.27 3.98 6.63
N ASN A 2 -5.88 4.93 7.35
CA ASN A 2 -5.54 5.20 8.74
C ASN A 2 -6.01 4.05 9.63
N ILE A 3 -5.13 3.49 10.47
CA ILE A 3 -5.43 2.27 11.23
C ILE A 3 -6.44 2.49 12.37
N LEU A 4 -6.60 3.73 12.85
CA LEU A 4 -7.52 4.07 13.94
C LEU A 4 -8.88 4.51 13.42
N THR A 5 -8.91 5.36 12.39
CA THR A 5 -10.15 5.94 11.87
C THR A 5 -10.76 5.13 10.73
N GLY A 6 -9.97 4.26 10.08
CA GLY A 6 -10.36 3.58 8.84
C GLY A 6 -10.45 4.52 7.63
N GLU A 7 -10.10 5.80 7.78
CA GLU A 7 -10.16 6.78 6.71
C GLU A 7 -9.17 6.42 5.60
N GLN A 8 -9.63 6.55 4.35
CA GLN A 8 -8.88 6.13 3.18
C GLN A 8 -8.53 7.34 2.33
N PHE A 9 -7.29 7.35 1.87
CA PHE A 9 -6.72 8.40 1.04
C PHE A 9 -6.04 7.71 -0.14
N ALA A 10 -6.18 8.27 -1.34
CA ALA A 10 -5.60 7.69 -2.54
C ALA A 10 -4.98 8.78 -3.42
N THR A 11 -4.03 8.33 -4.22
CA THR A 11 -3.47 9.04 -5.35
C THR A 11 -3.30 8.02 -6.47
N GLU A 12 -3.33 8.47 -7.71
CA GLU A 12 -3.05 7.63 -8.86
C GLU A 12 -1.65 7.96 -9.36
N GLU A 13 -0.90 6.92 -9.71
CA GLU A 13 0.44 7.03 -10.29
C GLU A 13 0.42 6.33 -11.65
N TYR A 14 0.86 7.05 -12.68
CA TYR A 14 0.77 6.61 -14.07
C TYR A 14 2.13 6.47 -14.76
N GLU A 15 3.17 7.16 -14.27
CA GLU A 15 4.49 7.19 -14.91
C GLU A 15 5.61 7.39 -13.86
N GLY A 16 6.44 6.37 -13.68
CA GLY A 16 7.75 6.49 -13.01
C GLY A 16 7.90 5.79 -11.66
N GLY A 17 6.85 5.12 -11.15
CA GLY A 17 6.88 4.37 -9.89
C GLY A 17 7.00 5.24 -8.64
N LEU A 18 6.85 6.57 -8.78
CA LEU A 18 6.89 7.53 -7.69
C LEU A 18 5.50 8.09 -7.45
N TYR A 19 5.01 7.97 -6.23
CA TYR A 19 3.73 8.50 -5.82
C TYR A 19 3.89 9.45 -4.63
N GLY A 20 2.87 10.28 -4.38
CA GLY A 20 2.84 11.14 -3.21
C GLY A 20 1.40 11.47 -2.81
N ILE A 21 1.08 11.26 -1.54
CA ILE A 21 -0.21 11.66 -0.97
C ILE A 21 0.04 12.89 -0.08
N GLN A 22 -0.52 14.03 -0.49
CA GLN A 22 -0.38 15.28 0.24
C GLN A 22 -1.56 15.51 1.19
N GLY A 23 -1.33 16.31 2.23
CA GLY A 23 -2.40 16.72 3.15
C GLY A 23 -2.92 15.61 4.07
N LEU A 24 -2.15 14.54 4.27
CA LEU A 24 -2.52 13.50 5.23
C LEU A 24 -2.53 14.06 6.66
N PRO A 25 -3.59 13.78 7.45
CA PRO A 25 -3.53 13.97 8.90
C PRO A 25 -2.37 13.19 9.52
N ALA A 26 -1.86 13.68 10.65
CA ALA A 26 -0.90 12.89 11.42
C ALA A 26 -1.57 11.63 11.97
N GLY A 27 -0.90 10.49 11.88
CA GLY A 27 -1.45 9.21 12.30
C GLY A 27 -0.64 8.02 11.79
N THR A 28 -1.14 6.83 12.07
CA THR A 28 -0.54 5.58 11.61
C THR A 28 -1.39 5.00 10.48
N TYR A 29 -0.73 4.54 9.43
CA TYR A 29 -1.36 4.12 8.18
C TYR A 29 -0.85 2.76 7.73
N HIS A 30 -1.74 1.97 7.12
CA HIS A 30 -1.35 0.91 6.19
C HIS A 30 -1.49 1.41 4.76
N VAL A 31 -0.55 1.00 3.91
CA VAL A 31 -0.43 1.48 2.53
C VAL A 31 -0.58 0.31 1.58
N PHE A 32 -1.43 0.51 0.57
CA PHE A 32 -1.79 -0.49 -0.43
C PHE A 32 -1.67 0.10 -1.84
N ALA A 33 -1.50 -0.75 -2.83
CA ALA A 33 -1.55 -0.41 -4.25
C ALA A 33 -2.48 -1.35 -5.01
N TYR A 34 -3.19 -0.79 -5.98
CA TYR A 34 -4.14 -1.51 -6.84
C TYR A 34 -3.84 -1.18 -8.31
N PRO A 35 -3.93 -2.14 -9.25
CA PRO A 35 -3.79 -1.84 -10.67
C PRO A 35 -4.93 -0.93 -11.16
N VAL A 36 -4.59 0.12 -11.90
CA VAL A 36 -5.58 1.08 -12.45
C VAL A 36 -6.34 0.50 -13.64
N ASP A 37 -5.67 -0.23 -14.54
CA ASP A 37 -6.29 -0.89 -15.70
C ASP A 37 -6.61 -2.35 -15.37
N THR A 38 -7.84 -2.62 -14.98
CA THR A 38 -8.31 -3.95 -14.61
C THR A 38 -9.10 -4.57 -15.75
N LYS A 39 -8.39 -5.18 -16.71
CA LYS A 39 -8.97 -6.36 -17.36
C LYS A 39 -9.22 -7.41 -16.27
N ASP A 40 -10.28 -8.22 -16.39
CA ASP A 40 -10.79 -9.12 -15.33
C ASP A 40 -9.71 -9.90 -14.54
N ALA A 41 -8.59 -10.25 -15.17
CA ALA A 41 -7.52 -11.04 -14.57
C ALA A 41 -6.76 -10.36 -13.41
N THR A 42 -6.72 -9.02 -13.35
CA THR A 42 -5.98 -8.29 -12.29
C THR A 42 -6.90 -7.58 -11.31
N LYS A 43 -8.21 -7.79 -11.41
CA LYS A 43 -9.18 -7.07 -10.58
C LYS A 43 -9.00 -7.36 -9.09
N ASP A 44 -8.68 -8.58 -8.69
CA ASP A 44 -8.54 -8.91 -7.27
C ASP A 44 -7.09 -8.78 -6.78
N LEU A 45 -6.21 -8.21 -7.62
CA LEU A 45 -4.82 -8.02 -7.28
C LEU A 45 -4.64 -6.76 -6.42
N ALA A 46 -3.89 -6.91 -5.34
CA ALA A 46 -3.49 -5.84 -4.45
C ALA A 46 -2.05 -6.07 -4.01
N ALA A 47 -1.33 -4.99 -3.73
CA ALA A 47 -0.07 -5.04 -3.00
C ALA A 47 -0.11 -4.22 -1.73
N GLY A 48 0.73 -4.60 -0.78
CA GLY A 48 0.90 -3.91 0.51
C GLY A 48 2.33 -3.48 0.75
N PHE A 49 2.52 -2.50 1.65
CA PHE A 49 3.83 -2.26 2.26
C PHE A 49 3.99 -3.18 3.47
N THR A 50 4.86 -4.17 3.33
CA THR A 50 4.99 -5.29 4.27
C THR A 50 6.45 -5.58 4.63
N GLU A 51 6.66 -6.41 5.66
CA GLU A 51 7.99 -6.93 6.02
C GLU A 51 8.67 -7.60 4.81
N PHE A 52 7.90 -8.28 3.94
CA PHE A 52 8.36 -8.90 2.70
C PHE A 52 9.06 -7.91 1.75
N VAL A 53 8.58 -6.67 1.69
CA VAL A 53 9.22 -5.61 0.89
C VAL A 53 10.56 -5.21 1.52
N THR A 54 10.58 -5.01 2.84
CA THR A 54 11.79 -4.55 3.53
C THR A 54 12.92 -5.58 3.54
N CYS A 55 12.58 -6.86 3.44
CA CYS A 55 13.55 -7.95 3.28
C CYS A 55 13.95 -8.21 1.81
N GLY A 56 13.60 -7.30 0.89
CA GLY A 56 14.07 -7.29 -0.49
C GLY A 56 13.32 -8.24 -1.44
N LEU A 57 12.10 -8.65 -1.10
CA LEU A 57 11.24 -9.51 -1.95
C LEU A 57 11.90 -10.86 -2.28
N THR A 58 12.63 -11.44 -1.32
CA THR A 58 13.37 -12.69 -1.51
C THR A 58 12.61 -13.89 -0.96
N ALA A 59 12.76 -15.06 -1.60
CA ALA A 59 12.04 -16.29 -1.20
C ALA A 59 12.38 -16.78 0.23
N GLU A 60 13.47 -16.29 0.82
CA GLU A 60 13.89 -16.61 2.20
C GLU A 60 13.03 -15.91 3.26
N CYS A 61 12.25 -14.91 2.85
CA CYS A 61 11.39 -14.11 3.69
C CYS A 61 9.94 -14.36 3.28
N GLN A 62 9.09 -14.79 4.22
CA GLN A 62 7.69 -15.13 3.95
C GLN A 62 6.72 -14.28 4.78
N ASP A 63 7.23 -13.25 5.45
CA ASP A 63 6.43 -12.39 6.31
C ASP A 63 5.75 -11.30 5.47
N HIS A 64 4.49 -11.52 5.14
CA HIS A 64 3.64 -10.56 4.42
C HIS A 64 2.86 -9.65 5.37
N SER A 65 3.28 -9.50 6.63
CA SER A 65 2.62 -8.61 7.59
C SER A 65 2.77 -7.15 7.18
N LEU A 66 1.69 -6.39 7.29
CA LEU A 66 1.67 -4.95 7.02
C LEU A 66 2.54 -4.19 8.01
N ILE A 67 3.27 -3.21 7.50
CA ILE A 67 4.07 -2.30 8.32
C ILE A 67 3.24 -1.06 8.66
N ASP A 68 3.27 -0.68 9.93
CA ASP A 68 2.71 0.56 10.43
C ASP A 68 3.54 1.77 9.96
N VAL A 69 2.96 2.58 9.07
CA VAL A 69 3.58 3.81 8.57
C VAL A 69 3.14 4.97 9.45
N VAL A 70 4.07 5.52 10.24
CA VAL A 70 3.81 6.69 11.09
C VAL A 70 4.03 7.97 10.29
N VAL A 71 2.95 8.71 10.04
CA VAL A 71 2.97 10.02 9.37
C VAL A 71 2.90 11.12 10.44
N ALA A 72 3.95 11.94 10.49
CA ALA A 72 4.00 13.12 11.35
C ALA A 72 3.54 14.38 10.60
N ALA A 73 2.93 15.34 11.32
CA ALA A 73 2.49 16.59 10.74
C ALA A 73 3.66 17.35 10.08
N ASN A 74 3.39 17.93 8.91
CA ASN A 74 4.34 18.75 8.13
C ASN A 74 5.69 18.05 7.81
N THR A 75 5.70 16.72 7.76
CA THR A 75 6.91 15.93 7.47
C THR A 75 6.63 14.96 6.32
N VAL A 76 7.64 14.74 5.47
CA VAL A 76 7.59 13.71 4.44
C VAL A 76 7.99 12.37 5.05
N THR A 77 7.15 11.35 4.88
CA THR A 77 7.49 9.96 5.19
C THR A 77 7.86 9.28 3.87
N SER A 78 9.13 8.88 3.72
CA SER A 78 9.67 8.27 2.49
C SER A 78 9.82 6.76 2.63
N ASP A 79 10.26 6.11 1.55
CA ASP A 79 10.64 4.69 1.52
C ASP A 79 9.51 3.71 1.85
N VAL A 80 8.27 4.17 1.66
CA VAL A 80 7.06 3.36 1.76
C VAL A 80 6.76 2.83 0.36
N ASN A 81 7.05 1.56 0.12
CA ASN A 81 6.90 0.93 -1.19
C ASN A 81 5.87 -0.20 -1.10
N PRO A 82 4.60 0.01 -1.48
CA PRO A 82 3.58 -1.05 -1.46
C PRO A 82 3.76 -2.02 -2.63
N GLY A 83 4.87 -2.76 -2.62
CA GLY A 83 5.33 -3.64 -3.71
C GLY A 83 5.14 -5.13 -3.45
N ASP A 84 4.50 -5.51 -2.34
CA ASP A 84 4.23 -6.92 -2.04
C ASP A 84 3.02 -7.42 -2.83
N TRP A 85 3.26 -7.85 -4.08
CA TRP A 85 2.24 -8.47 -4.94
C TRP A 85 2.09 -9.98 -4.72
N TYR A 86 2.80 -10.55 -3.74
CA TYR A 86 2.95 -12.00 -3.57
C TYR A 86 2.20 -12.55 -2.36
N ALA A 87 1.65 -11.69 -1.51
CA ALA A 87 0.83 -12.11 -0.39
C ALA A 87 -0.36 -12.97 -0.85
N PRO A 88 -0.79 -13.97 -0.06
CA PRO A 88 -1.96 -14.78 -0.39
C PRO A 88 -3.22 -13.94 -0.66
N PRO A 89 -4.16 -14.44 -1.50
CA PRO A 89 -5.42 -13.76 -1.73
C PRO A 89 -6.17 -13.45 -0.43
N GLY A 90 -6.64 -12.21 -0.30
CA GLY A 90 -7.35 -11.73 0.90
C GLY A 90 -6.44 -11.22 2.03
N SER A 91 -5.11 -11.22 1.86
CA SER A 91 -4.19 -10.60 2.82
C SER A 91 -4.35 -9.08 2.91
N PHE A 92 -4.78 -8.43 1.83
CA PHE A 92 -4.99 -6.98 1.77
C PHE A 92 -6.46 -6.65 1.49
N PRO A 93 -6.96 -5.49 1.93
CA PRO A 93 -8.33 -5.07 1.67
C PRO A 93 -8.57 -4.89 0.16
N PRO A 94 -9.81 -5.12 -0.32
CA PRO A 94 -10.16 -4.85 -1.71
C PRO A 94 -10.04 -3.36 -2.02
N ASP A 95 -9.90 -3.03 -3.30
CA ASP A 95 -9.86 -1.64 -3.77
C ASP A 95 -11.14 -0.89 -3.34
N PRO A 96 -11.03 0.13 -2.46
CA PRO A 96 -12.15 0.91 -1.95
C PRO A 96 -12.76 1.89 -2.97
N PHE A 97 -12.03 2.21 -4.04
CA PHE A 97 -12.42 3.22 -5.05
C PHE A 97 -12.87 2.58 -6.36
N ARG A 98 -12.87 1.25 -6.45
CA ARG A 98 -13.52 0.53 -7.53
C ARG A 98 -15.03 0.81 -7.51
N GLN A 99 -15.53 1.37 -8.61
CA GLN A 99 -16.97 1.49 -8.90
C GLN A 99 -17.44 0.34 -9.80
#